data_AF-A0A672QQY4-F1
#
_entry.id   AF-A0A672QQY4-F1
#
_cell.length_a   1.000
_cell.length_b   1.000
_cell.length_c   1.000
_cell.angle_alpha   90.00
_cell.angle_beta   90.00
_cell.angle_gamma   90.00
#
_symmetry.space_group_name_H-M   'P 1'
#
loop_
_entity.id
_entity.type
_entity.pdbx_description
1 polymer ?
#
loop_
_entity_poly.entity_id
_entity_poly.type
_entity_poly.pdbx_seq_one_letter_code
_entity_poly.pdbx_strand_id
1 'polypeptide(L)'
;MTIADLWDQTVSAFLLSPSQFLATSTSENFLAELLHELRNDKANDQLKILLVSVLLEHPTILCPSSSVGEETALELLSVFSHTPQKSIILKSNVMLAITNVIICTTCLANHTKMAENWLDLLFQMIQDTNDYRCGLSQQPLRATACECLREMETCSPGLLSQKLEALYLLKQQETTVLHQSYCMLYTLGLKNAIRILTSQKDVTDLEFKSILGGNEGFVWKSNQLRLTLLPINMMVQVPRLPPGLDCKELKSIMSSLLEESYLQTPISQSALLRELVEIVAMVPGLSPTLFKSQLLRLFGTADVSLMHATLFMKDTFTDSLFSAEDENFLLKRLVGTAQHPLLRVPEKLFYMECILHFPENRPISSSGEESLPVLVTPRLAVSLHPTVFNDSATMLCRLNLLCLVHLEADEGEADKGISYLFEHIMALLKIIDNDGSREVVVTSFRALFIFLMHFSGMEELSEKVIDKLCD
;
A
#
# COMPACT_ATOMS: atom_id res chain seq x y z
N MET A 1 -19.63 6.39 -38.86
CA MET A 1 -19.18 6.24 -37.47
C MET A 1 -19.63 4.87 -37.00
N THR A 2 -18.72 4.00 -36.59
CA THR A 2 -19.12 2.69 -36.07
C THR A 2 -19.75 2.86 -34.69
N ILE A 3 -20.55 1.88 -34.25
CA ILE A 3 -21.13 1.89 -32.90
C ILE A 3 -20.02 1.94 -31.83
N ALA A 4 -18.87 1.31 -32.10
CA ALA A 4 -17.71 1.36 -31.22
C ALA A 4 -17.12 2.78 -31.10
N ASP A 5 -16.99 3.52 -32.21
CA ASP A 5 -16.48 4.90 -32.19
C ASP A 5 -17.41 5.85 -31.40
N LEU A 6 -18.73 5.60 -31.46
CA LEU A 6 -19.70 6.37 -30.69
C LEU A 6 -19.51 6.11 -29.18
N TRP A 7 -19.44 4.84 -28.77
CA TRP A 7 -19.25 4.48 -27.37
C TRP A 7 -17.90 4.93 -26.81
N ASP A 8 -16.84 4.92 -27.61
CA ASP A 8 -15.53 5.46 -27.22
C ASP A 8 -15.60 6.95 -26.86
N GLN A 9 -16.29 7.74 -27.69
CA GLN A 9 -16.53 9.15 -27.42
C GLN A 9 -17.44 9.36 -26.21
N THR A 10 -18.52 8.59 -26.10
CA THR A 10 -19.48 8.70 -24.99
C THR A 10 -18.84 8.36 -23.65
N VAL A 11 -18.10 7.24 -23.57
CA VAL A 11 -17.39 6.81 -22.36
C VAL A 11 -16.30 7.83 -22.01
N SER A 12 -15.50 8.27 -22.98
CA SER A 12 -14.48 9.30 -22.75
C SER A 12 -15.09 10.60 -22.22
N ALA A 13 -16.21 11.06 -22.78
CA ALA A 13 -16.90 12.26 -22.33
C ALA A 13 -17.42 12.11 -20.88
N PHE A 14 -17.96 10.93 -20.55
CA PHE A 14 -18.40 10.64 -19.19
C PHE A 14 -17.22 10.60 -18.20
N LEU A 15 -16.13 9.89 -18.51
CA LEU A 15 -14.97 9.76 -17.61
C LEU A 15 -14.24 11.09 -17.40
N LEU A 16 -14.22 11.98 -18.40
CA LEU A 16 -13.65 13.32 -18.26
C LEU A 16 -14.44 14.20 -17.27
N SER A 17 -15.77 14.10 -17.29
CA SER A 17 -16.64 14.92 -16.43
C SER A 17 -18.03 14.30 -16.27
N PRO A 18 -18.20 13.36 -15.30
CA PRO A 18 -19.47 12.66 -15.12
C PRO A 18 -20.65 13.59 -14.86
N SER A 19 -20.44 14.66 -14.09
CA SER A 19 -21.48 15.62 -13.73
C SER A 19 -21.95 16.46 -14.93
N GLN A 20 -21.04 16.87 -15.82
CA GLN A 20 -21.40 17.61 -17.03
C GLN A 20 -22.08 16.71 -18.05
N PHE A 21 -21.61 15.48 -18.20
CA PHE A 21 -22.26 14.50 -19.06
C PHE A 21 -23.71 14.24 -18.61
N LEU A 22 -23.91 14.01 -17.30
CA LEU A 22 -25.23 13.78 -16.72
C LEU A 22 -26.10 15.05 -16.60
N ALA A 23 -25.62 16.22 -16.98
CA ALA A 23 -26.49 17.38 -17.19
C ALA A 23 -27.29 17.27 -18.49
N THR A 24 -26.81 16.46 -19.44
CA THR A 24 -27.45 16.24 -20.75
C THR A 24 -28.22 14.93 -20.86
N SER A 25 -27.95 13.96 -19.99
CA SER A 25 -28.62 12.65 -19.89
C SER A 25 -28.81 12.26 -18.42
N THR A 26 -29.74 11.36 -18.10
CA THR A 26 -29.90 10.87 -16.72
C THR A 26 -29.02 9.64 -16.47
N SER A 27 -28.63 9.41 -15.21
CA SER A 27 -27.85 8.24 -14.82
C SER A 27 -28.60 6.94 -15.14
N GLU A 28 -29.91 6.92 -14.92
CA GLU A 28 -30.79 5.79 -15.23
C GLU A 28 -30.81 5.45 -16.72
N ASN A 29 -30.97 6.46 -17.59
CA ASN A 29 -31.01 6.25 -19.04
C ASN A 29 -29.65 5.77 -19.55
N PHE A 30 -28.56 6.42 -19.11
CA PHE A 30 -27.22 6.03 -19.52
C PHE A 30 -26.85 4.63 -19.04
N LEU A 31 -27.19 4.28 -17.80
CA LEU A 31 -26.99 2.93 -17.26
C LEU A 31 -27.79 1.88 -18.04
N ALA A 32 -29.05 2.18 -18.38
CA ALA A 32 -29.89 1.27 -19.16
C ALA A 32 -29.32 1.02 -20.57
N GLU A 33 -28.86 2.07 -21.26
CA GLU A 33 -28.21 1.97 -22.57
C GLU A 33 -26.91 1.16 -22.48
N LEU A 34 -26.10 1.42 -21.46
CA LEU A 34 -24.83 0.71 -21.20
C LEU A 34 -25.07 -0.78 -20.95
N LEU A 35 -26.02 -1.14 -20.07
CA LEU A 35 -26.36 -2.53 -19.78
C LEU A 35 -26.99 -3.24 -20.98
N HIS A 36 -27.75 -2.53 -21.82
CA HIS A 36 -28.30 -3.06 -23.06
C HIS A 36 -27.17 -3.41 -24.05
N GLU A 37 -26.21 -2.52 -24.26
CA GLU A 37 -25.09 -2.79 -25.17
C GLU A 37 -24.15 -3.88 -24.62
N LEU A 38 -23.95 -3.98 -23.30
CA LEU A 38 -23.19 -5.07 -22.70
C LEU A 38 -23.78 -6.46 -22.98
N ARG A 39 -25.11 -6.57 -23.04
CA ARG A 39 -25.83 -7.80 -23.40
C ARG A 39 -25.78 -8.11 -24.89
N ASN A 40 -25.38 -7.16 -25.73
CA ASN A 40 -25.34 -7.38 -27.17
C ASN A 40 -24.28 -8.43 -27.53
N ASP A 41 -24.71 -9.59 -28.04
CA ASP A 41 -23.79 -10.66 -28.48
C ASP A 41 -22.95 -10.28 -29.69
N LYS A 42 -23.35 -9.23 -30.42
CA LYS A 42 -22.59 -8.72 -31.58
C LYS A 42 -21.46 -7.78 -31.18
N ALA A 43 -21.48 -7.25 -29.95
CA ALA A 43 -20.42 -6.39 -29.44
C ALA A 43 -19.16 -7.23 -29.16
N ASN A 44 -18.01 -6.74 -29.60
CA ASN A 44 -16.74 -7.40 -29.34
C ASN A 44 -16.28 -7.22 -27.89
N ASP A 45 -15.34 -8.05 -27.45
CA ASP A 45 -14.85 -8.05 -26.06
C ASP A 45 -14.24 -6.70 -25.66
N GLN A 46 -13.56 -6.00 -26.58
CA GLN A 46 -12.92 -4.71 -26.30
C GLN A 46 -13.93 -3.61 -25.99
N LEU A 47 -15.02 -3.54 -26.78
CA LEU A 47 -16.12 -2.62 -26.54
C LEU A 47 -16.78 -2.94 -25.20
N LYS A 48 -17.04 -4.22 -24.90
CA LYS A 48 -17.61 -4.61 -23.60
C LYS A 48 -16.71 -4.24 -22.42
N ILE A 49 -15.39 -4.41 -22.54
CA ILE A 49 -14.42 -3.99 -21.52
C ILE A 49 -14.49 -2.46 -21.31
N LEU A 50 -14.54 -1.68 -22.38
CA LEU A 50 -14.70 -0.22 -22.31
C LEU A 50 -16.02 0.18 -21.61
N LEU A 51 -17.12 -0.50 -21.91
CA LEU A 51 -18.40 -0.23 -21.23
C LEU A 51 -18.35 -0.58 -19.75
N VAL A 52 -17.68 -1.68 -19.38
CA VAL A 52 -17.51 -2.10 -17.98
C VAL A 52 -16.65 -1.11 -17.19
N SER A 53 -15.69 -0.42 -17.81
CA SER A 53 -14.80 0.52 -17.10
C SER A 53 -15.56 1.65 -16.41
N VAL A 54 -16.69 2.07 -16.97
CA VAL A 54 -17.58 3.08 -16.39
C VAL A 54 -18.09 2.65 -15.01
N LEU A 55 -18.47 1.37 -14.87
CA LEU A 55 -18.94 0.80 -13.60
C LEU A 55 -17.79 0.47 -12.63
N LEU A 56 -16.56 0.38 -13.12
CA LEU A 56 -15.36 0.28 -12.29
C LEU A 56 -14.97 1.64 -11.69
N GLU A 57 -15.04 2.72 -12.48
CA GLU A 57 -14.60 4.04 -12.04
C GLU A 57 -15.67 4.82 -11.26
N HIS A 58 -16.95 4.72 -11.68
CA HIS A 58 -18.03 5.55 -11.15
C HIS A 58 -19.32 4.79 -10.78
N PRO A 59 -19.24 3.69 -10.00
CA PRO A 59 -20.41 2.88 -9.66
C PRO A 59 -21.50 3.65 -8.90
N THR A 60 -21.12 4.53 -7.97
CA THR A 60 -22.08 5.28 -7.12
C THR A 60 -22.83 6.37 -7.87
N ILE A 61 -22.25 6.89 -8.95
CA ILE A 61 -22.89 7.90 -9.81
C ILE A 61 -23.97 7.25 -10.66
N LEU A 62 -23.68 6.05 -11.19
CA LEU A 62 -24.63 5.30 -12.01
C LEU A 62 -25.70 4.60 -11.18
N CYS A 63 -25.31 4.06 -10.01
CA CYS A 63 -26.18 3.33 -9.11
C CYS A 63 -26.32 4.09 -7.78
N PRO A 64 -27.25 5.06 -7.68
CA PRO A 64 -27.35 5.93 -6.51
C PRO A 64 -27.95 5.23 -5.28
N SER A 65 -28.62 4.09 -5.45
CA SER A 65 -29.25 3.32 -4.38
C SER A 65 -28.80 1.86 -4.38
N SER A 66 -28.96 1.20 -3.23
CA SER A 66 -28.69 -0.24 -3.09
C SER A 66 -29.59 -1.09 -3.99
N SER A 67 -30.82 -0.67 -4.29
CA SER A 67 -31.71 -1.42 -5.19
C SER A 67 -31.22 -1.38 -6.63
N VAL A 68 -30.83 -0.20 -7.13
CA VAL A 68 -30.28 -0.04 -8.48
C VAL A 68 -28.94 -0.77 -8.61
N GLY A 69 -28.11 -0.72 -7.56
CA GLY A 69 -26.88 -1.50 -7.48
C GLY A 69 -27.10 -3.01 -7.55
N GLU A 70 -28.08 -3.53 -6.81
CA GLU A 70 -28.44 -4.95 -6.84
C GLU A 70 -28.96 -5.40 -8.21
N GLU A 71 -29.86 -4.63 -8.83
CA GLU A 71 -30.35 -4.89 -10.18
C GLU A 71 -29.21 -4.86 -11.22
N THR A 72 -28.32 -3.89 -11.12
CA THR A 72 -27.14 -3.77 -12.00
C THR A 72 -26.21 -4.97 -11.83
N ALA A 73 -25.94 -5.39 -10.59
CA ALA A 73 -25.11 -6.56 -10.31
C ALA A 73 -25.75 -7.86 -10.86
N LEU A 74 -27.07 -8.02 -10.75
CA LEU A 74 -27.79 -9.16 -11.34
C LEU A 74 -27.65 -9.19 -12.87
N GLU A 75 -27.74 -8.03 -13.52
CA GLU A 75 -27.61 -7.94 -14.97
C GLU A 75 -26.18 -8.19 -15.45
N LEU A 76 -25.18 -7.69 -14.71
CA LEU A 76 -23.79 -8.02 -14.95
C LEU A 76 -23.49 -9.51 -14.72
N LEU A 77 -24.11 -10.13 -13.71
CA LEU A 77 -23.98 -11.58 -13.48
C LEU A 77 -24.52 -12.38 -14.68
N SER A 78 -25.63 -11.93 -15.27
CA SER A 78 -26.13 -12.49 -16.53
C SER A 78 -25.10 -12.32 -17.67
N VAL A 79 -24.50 -11.14 -17.83
CA VAL A 79 -23.44 -10.92 -18.83
C VAL A 79 -22.25 -11.86 -18.57
N PHE A 80 -21.84 -12.03 -17.31
CA PHE A 80 -20.76 -12.93 -16.92
C PHE A 80 -21.05 -14.40 -17.29
N SER A 81 -22.27 -14.88 -17.03
CA SER A 81 -22.66 -16.27 -17.33
C SER A 81 -22.75 -16.55 -18.83
N HIS A 82 -23.21 -15.59 -19.62
CA HIS A 82 -23.33 -15.73 -21.08
C HIS A 82 -22.01 -15.51 -21.82
N THR A 83 -21.03 -14.86 -21.18
CA THR A 83 -19.72 -14.62 -21.80
C THR A 83 -18.99 -15.95 -22.07
N PRO A 84 -18.42 -16.18 -23.27
CA PRO A 84 -17.69 -17.40 -23.59
C PRO A 84 -16.52 -17.66 -22.63
N GLN A 85 -16.23 -18.93 -22.33
CA GLN A 85 -15.10 -19.30 -21.45
C GLN A 85 -13.71 -18.84 -21.97
N LYS A 86 -13.58 -18.66 -23.29
CA LYS A 86 -12.35 -18.15 -23.92
C LYS A 86 -12.11 -16.65 -23.68
N SER A 87 -13.14 -15.89 -23.34
CA SER A 87 -13.09 -14.43 -23.16
C SER A 87 -12.69 -14.07 -21.72
N ILE A 88 -11.52 -14.57 -21.30
CA ILE A 88 -11.04 -14.52 -19.91
C ILE A 88 -10.88 -13.07 -19.41
N ILE A 89 -10.35 -12.18 -20.25
CA ILE A 89 -10.14 -10.77 -19.88
C ILE A 89 -11.48 -10.08 -19.64
N LEU A 90 -12.45 -10.25 -20.53
CA LEU A 90 -13.78 -9.69 -20.35
C LEU A 90 -14.45 -10.23 -19.08
N LYS A 91 -14.41 -11.55 -18.87
CA LYS A 91 -14.95 -12.16 -17.65
C LYS A 91 -14.32 -11.61 -16.37
N SER A 92 -13.01 -11.41 -16.37
CA SER A 92 -12.28 -10.83 -15.23
C SER A 92 -12.76 -9.40 -14.95
N ASN A 93 -12.90 -8.57 -15.98
CA ASN A 93 -13.39 -7.19 -15.84
C ASN A 93 -14.85 -7.14 -15.35
N VAL A 94 -15.72 -7.99 -15.90
CA VAL A 94 -17.13 -8.07 -15.44
C VAL A 94 -17.20 -8.51 -13.98
N MET A 95 -16.37 -9.48 -13.56
CA MET A 95 -16.31 -9.94 -12.17
C MET A 95 -15.84 -8.85 -11.20
N LEU A 96 -14.83 -8.06 -11.60
CA LEU A 96 -14.40 -6.88 -10.86
C LEU A 96 -15.53 -5.85 -10.75
N ALA A 97 -16.26 -5.59 -11.84
CA ALA A 97 -17.35 -4.62 -11.84
C ALA A 97 -18.53 -5.05 -10.98
N ILE A 98 -18.93 -6.33 -11.00
CA ILE A 98 -19.96 -6.86 -10.10
C ILE A 98 -19.55 -6.62 -8.64
N THR A 99 -18.32 -6.98 -8.28
CA THR A 99 -17.79 -6.80 -6.93
C THR A 99 -17.76 -5.33 -6.51
N ASN A 100 -17.28 -4.45 -7.40
CA ASN A 100 -17.20 -3.02 -7.17
C ASN A 100 -18.59 -2.39 -6.97
N VAL A 101 -19.57 -2.74 -7.82
CA VAL A 101 -20.96 -2.28 -7.67
C VAL A 101 -21.53 -2.75 -6.33
N ILE A 102 -21.36 -4.02 -5.96
CA ILE A 102 -21.88 -4.56 -4.69
C ILE A 102 -21.29 -3.84 -3.48
N ILE A 103 -19.99 -3.52 -3.51
CA ILE A 103 -19.30 -2.81 -2.43
C ILE A 103 -19.74 -1.34 -2.37
N CYS A 104 -19.65 -0.61 -3.48
CA CYS A 104 -19.85 0.83 -3.52
C CYS A 104 -21.31 1.26 -3.34
N THR A 105 -22.28 0.42 -3.72
CA THR A 105 -23.72 0.73 -3.61
C THR A 105 -24.34 0.27 -2.30
N THR A 106 -23.52 -0.09 -1.30
CA THR A 106 -23.95 -0.60 0.02
C THR A 106 -24.70 -1.94 0.00
N CYS A 107 -24.78 -2.63 -1.14
CA CYS A 107 -25.40 -3.96 -1.22
C CYS A 107 -24.75 -4.96 -0.25
N LEU A 108 -23.41 -4.92 -0.14
CA LEU A 108 -22.67 -5.73 0.81
C LEU A 108 -23.07 -5.44 2.26
N ALA A 109 -23.19 -4.16 2.61
CA ALA A 109 -23.53 -3.71 3.97
C ALA A 109 -24.99 -3.99 4.34
N ASN A 110 -25.88 -4.01 3.34
CA ASN A 110 -27.31 -4.31 3.52
C ASN A 110 -27.60 -5.82 3.46
N HIS A 111 -26.61 -6.67 3.24
CA HIS A 111 -26.75 -8.12 3.11
C HIS A 111 -27.80 -8.51 2.06
N THR A 112 -27.70 -7.89 0.88
CA THR A 112 -28.62 -8.23 -0.21
C THR A 112 -28.39 -9.66 -0.69
N LYS A 113 -29.45 -10.30 -1.20
CA LYS A 113 -29.37 -11.69 -1.69
C LYS A 113 -28.37 -11.82 -2.85
N MET A 114 -28.26 -10.79 -3.69
CA MET A 114 -27.25 -10.77 -4.74
C MET A 114 -25.82 -10.77 -4.18
N ALA A 115 -25.55 -10.02 -3.10
CA ALA A 115 -24.24 -10.04 -2.44
C ALA A 115 -23.91 -11.42 -1.85
N GLU A 116 -24.89 -12.09 -1.25
CA GLU A 116 -24.74 -13.46 -0.72
C GLU A 116 -24.40 -14.47 -1.82
N ASN A 117 -25.22 -14.52 -2.88
CA ASN A 117 -25.01 -15.43 -4.01
C ASN A 117 -23.67 -15.17 -4.71
N TRP A 118 -23.28 -13.90 -4.82
CA TRP A 118 -22.01 -13.52 -5.43
C TRP A 118 -20.82 -14.00 -4.61
N LEU A 119 -20.86 -13.83 -3.29
CA LEU A 119 -19.82 -14.30 -2.39
C LEU A 119 -19.67 -15.83 -2.43
N ASP A 120 -20.80 -16.55 -2.45
CA ASP A 120 -20.80 -18.01 -2.63
C ASP A 120 -20.17 -18.42 -3.96
N LEU A 121 -20.51 -17.72 -5.06
CA LEU A 121 -19.96 -18.00 -6.38
C LEU A 121 -18.44 -17.74 -6.45
N LEU A 122 -17.97 -16.62 -5.90
CA LEU A 122 -16.54 -16.31 -5.79
C LEU A 122 -15.80 -17.41 -5.02
N PHE A 123 -16.37 -17.84 -3.89
CA PHE A 123 -15.77 -18.87 -3.06
C PHE A 123 -15.73 -20.23 -3.77
N GLN A 124 -16.80 -20.60 -4.49
CA GLN A 124 -16.83 -21.81 -5.32
C GLN A 124 -15.77 -21.78 -6.43
N MET A 125 -15.51 -20.61 -7.03
CA MET A 125 -14.47 -20.47 -8.06
C MET A 125 -13.07 -20.72 -7.49
N ILE A 126 -12.77 -20.22 -6.30
CA ILE A 126 -11.44 -20.46 -5.69
C ILE A 126 -11.27 -21.88 -5.15
N GLN A 127 -12.32 -22.71 -5.08
CA GLN A 127 -12.20 -24.11 -4.67
C GLN A 127 -11.62 -25.03 -5.75
N ASP A 128 -11.53 -24.58 -7.01
CA ASP A 128 -10.90 -25.36 -8.10
C ASP A 128 -9.37 -25.28 -8.05
N THR A 129 -8.74 -25.62 -6.92
CA THR A 129 -7.28 -25.57 -6.70
C THR A 129 -6.52 -26.34 -7.77
N ASN A 130 -5.35 -25.84 -8.18
CA ASN A 130 -4.52 -26.43 -9.26
C ASN A 130 -5.24 -26.62 -10.61
N ASP A 131 -6.36 -25.91 -10.82
CA ASP A 131 -7.10 -25.88 -12.09
C ASP A 131 -7.59 -27.26 -12.57
N TYR A 132 -7.94 -28.16 -11.65
CA TYR A 132 -8.35 -29.53 -11.98
C TYR A 132 -9.63 -29.59 -12.84
N ARG A 133 -10.61 -28.70 -12.59
CA ARG A 133 -11.91 -28.73 -13.28
C ARG A 133 -11.91 -27.89 -14.54
N CYS A 134 -11.35 -26.68 -14.47
CA CYS A 134 -11.46 -25.69 -15.53
C CYS A 134 -10.19 -25.52 -16.39
N GLY A 135 -9.07 -26.12 -15.98
CA GLY A 135 -7.80 -26.10 -16.70
C GLY A 135 -7.03 -24.78 -16.55
N LEU A 136 -5.72 -24.83 -16.83
CA LEU A 136 -4.76 -23.72 -16.62
C LEU A 136 -5.15 -22.39 -17.30
N SER A 137 -5.96 -22.43 -18.36
CA SER A 137 -6.40 -21.22 -19.07
C SER A 137 -7.34 -20.35 -18.21
N GLN A 138 -8.02 -20.92 -17.22
CA GLN A 138 -8.95 -20.21 -16.35
C GLN A 138 -8.31 -19.68 -15.07
N GLN A 139 -7.00 -19.91 -14.88
CA GLN A 139 -6.22 -19.40 -13.76
C GLN A 139 -6.41 -17.89 -13.50
N PRO A 140 -6.48 -16.99 -14.52
CA PRO A 140 -6.72 -15.57 -14.28
C PRO A 140 -8.09 -15.27 -13.66
N LEU A 141 -9.12 -16.07 -13.94
CA LEU A 141 -10.42 -15.93 -13.29
C LEU A 141 -10.34 -16.30 -11.82
N ARG A 142 -9.65 -17.39 -11.47
CA ARG A 142 -9.44 -17.76 -10.06
C ARG A 142 -8.62 -16.70 -9.31
N ALA A 143 -7.58 -16.16 -9.95
CA ALA A 143 -6.80 -15.05 -9.41
C ALA A 143 -7.69 -13.84 -9.11
N THR A 144 -8.50 -13.43 -10.10
CA THR A 144 -9.40 -12.29 -9.97
C THR A 144 -10.48 -12.56 -8.91
N ALA A 145 -10.97 -13.80 -8.77
CA ALA A 145 -11.91 -14.16 -7.71
C ALA A 145 -11.29 -14.04 -6.31
N CYS A 146 -10.01 -14.41 -6.15
CA CYS A 146 -9.27 -14.18 -4.91
C CYS A 146 -9.17 -12.68 -4.59
N GLU A 147 -8.87 -11.85 -5.59
CA GLU A 147 -8.82 -10.39 -5.43
C GLU A 147 -10.19 -9.80 -5.08
N CYS A 148 -11.27 -10.25 -5.71
CA CYS A 148 -12.64 -9.86 -5.35
C CYS A 148 -12.97 -10.21 -3.89
N LEU A 149 -12.63 -11.42 -3.44
CA LEU A 149 -12.82 -11.83 -2.05
C LEU A 149 -11.97 -10.99 -1.08
N ARG A 150 -10.74 -10.66 -1.44
CA ARG A 150 -9.87 -9.78 -0.65
C ARG A 150 -10.46 -8.37 -0.53
N GLU A 151 -11.00 -7.83 -1.61
CA GLU A 151 -11.62 -6.50 -1.60
C GLU A 151 -12.89 -6.51 -0.73
N MET A 152 -13.74 -7.54 -0.86
CA MET A 152 -14.93 -7.70 -0.01
C MET A 152 -14.59 -7.83 1.48
N GLU A 153 -13.55 -8.61 1.82
CA GLU A 153 -13.03 -8.72 3.19
C GLU A 153 -12.40 -7.41 3.68
N THR A 154 -11.78 -6.61 2.80
CA THR A 154 -11.24 -5.30 3.15
C THR A 154 -12.35 -4.29 3.46
N CYS A 155 -13.43 -4.31 2.67
CA CYS A 155 -14.58 -3.41 2.84
C CYS A 155 -15.54 -3.85 3.97
N SER A 156 -15.61 -5.16 4.25
CA SER A 156 -16.39 -5.73 5.34
C SER A 156 -15.54 -6.72 6.17
N PRO A 157 -14.63 -6.21 7.01
CA PRO A 157 -13.72 -7.05 7.78
C PRO A 157 -14.47 -8.05 8.67
N GLY A 158 -13.99 -9.30 8.64
CA GLY A 158 -14.57 -10.43 9.35
C GLY A 158 -15.45 -11.35 8.51
N LEU A 159 -15.77 -10.96 7.27
CA LEU A 159 -16.65 -11.72 6.38
C LEU A 159 -16.17 -13.18 6.22
N LEU A 160 -14.86 -13.37 6.11
CA LEU A 160 -14.17 -14.65 5.93
C LEU A 160 -13.72 -15.31 7.23
N SER A 161 -14.02 -14.74 8.41
CA SER A 161 -13.51 -15.24 9.70
C SER A 161 -13.92 -16.67 10.04
N GLN A 162 -15.06 -17.14 9.52
CA GLN A 162 -15.55 -18.52 9.68
C GLN A 162 -15.16 -19.43 8.51
N LYS A 163 -14.29 -18.97 7.61
CA LYS A 163 -13.76 -19.75 6.47
C LYS A 163 -12.24 -19.98 6.59
N LEU A 164 -11.63 -19.68 7.73
CA LEU A 164 -10.17 -19.73 7.88
C LEU A 164 -9.59 -21.13 7.67
N GLU A 165 -10.24 -22.18 8.16
CA GLU A 165 -9.78 -23.56 7.94
C GLU A 165 -9.83 -23.92 6.44
N ALA A 166 -10.94 -23.61 5.77
CA ALA A 166 -11.08 -23.84 4.33
C ALA A 166 -10.03 -23.07 3.52
N LEU A 167 -9.82 -21.79 3.81
CA LEU A 167 -8.80 -20.97 3.14
C LEU A 167 -7.39 -21.48 3.39
N TYR A 168 -7.08 -21.92 4.61
CA TYR A 168 -5.81 -22.55 4.94
C TYR A 168 -5.58 -23.82 4.09
N LEU A 169 -6.58 -24.69 3.99
CA LEU A 169 -6.49 -25.92 3.18
C LEU A 169 -6.30 -25.60 1.69
N LEU A 170 -7.03 -24.62 1.15
CA LEU A 170 -6.86 -24.19 -0.24
C LEU A 170 -5.45 -23.66 -0.51
N LYS A 171 -4.90 -22.85 0.40
CA LYS A 171 -3.52 -22.37 0.35
C LYS A 171 -2.51 -23.54 0.34
N GLN A 172 -2.70 -24.53 1.21
CA GLN A 172 -1.81 -25.70 1.29
C GLN A 172 -1.88 -26.61 0.05
N GLN A 173 -3.05 -26.71 -0.57
CA GLN A 173 -3.24 -27.51 -1.77
C GLN A 173 -2.72 -26.82 -3.04
N GLU A 174 -2.66 -25.49 -3.06
CA GLU A 174 -2.29 -24.72 -4.24
C GLU A 174 -0.78 -24.76 -4.49
N THR A 175 -0.40 -25.30 -5.66
CA THR A 175 0.99 -25.48 -6.09
C THR A 175 1.38 -24.58 -7.26
N THR A 176 0.43 -23.86 -7.87
CA THR A 176 0.69 -22.93 -8.97
C THR A 176 1.11 -21.55 -8.46
N VAL A 177 1.36 -20.62 -9.38
CA VAL A 177 1.67 -19.22 -9.07
C VAL A 177 0.56 -18.50 -8.28
N LEU A 178 -0.67 -19.06 -8.24
CA LEU A 178 -1.76 -18.53 -7.42
C LEU A 178 -1.55 -18.72 -5.92
N HIS A 179 -0.57 -19.51 -5.49
CA HIS A 179 -0.26 -19.70 -4.08
C HIS A 179 -0.15 -18.36 -3.32
N GLN A 180 0.45 -17.33 -3.95
CA GLN A 180 0.52 -15.98 -3.35
C GLN A 180 -0.87 -15.36 -3.10
N SER A 181 -1.81 -15.53 -4.03
CA SER A 181 -3.18 -15.00 -3.90
C SER A 181 -3.94 -15.67 -2.76
N TYR A 182 -3.81 -17.00 -2.61
CA TYR A 182 -4.38 -17.72 -1.47
C TYR A 182 -3.72 -17.33 -0.15
N CYS A 183 -2.40 -17.16 -0.14
CA CYS A 183 -1.66 -16.73 1.04
C CYS A 183 -2.10 -15.34 1.52
N MET A 184 -2.26 -14.39 0.59
CA MET A 184 -2.76 -13.05 0.89
C MET A 184 -4.22 -13.05 1.37
N LEU A 185 -5.10 -13.82 0.72
CA LEU A 185 -6.50 -13.94 1.12
C LEU A 185 -6.65 -14.55 2.53
N TYR A 186 -5.94 -15.64 2.79
CA TYR A 186 -5.91 -16.30 4.09
C TYR A 186 -5.40 -15.35 5.19
N THR A 187 -4.27 -14.68 4.93
CA THR A 187 -3.66 -13.78 5.93
C THR A 187 -4.56 -12.60 6.25
N LEU A 188 -5.20 -11.99 5.24
CA LEU A 188 -6.15 -10.89 5.45
C LEU A 188 -7.35 -11.33 6.31
N GLY A 189 -7.95 -12.49 5.98
CA GLY A 189 -9.04 -13.05 6.78
C GLY A 189 -8.62 -13.36 8.21
N LEU A 190 -7.43 -13.95 8.40
CA LEU A 190 -6.86 -14.25 9.72
C LEU A 190 -6.65 -12.97 10.54
N LYS A 191 -6.05 -11.94 9.95
CA LYS A 191 -5.84 -10.65 10.59
C LYS A 191 -7.15 -10.03 11.06
N ASN A 192 -8.14 -9.96 10.17
CA ASN A 192 -9.42 -9.34 10.48
C ASN A 192 -10.21 -10.14 11.53
N ALA A 193 -10.14 -11.47 11.50
CA ALA A 193 -10.72 -12.32 12.53
C ALA A 193 -10.10 -12.05 13.92
N ILE A 194 -8.77 -11.93 13.99
CA ILE A 194 -8.05 -11.55 15.22
C ILE A 194 -8.45 -10.13 15.66
N ARG A 195 -8.57 -9.18 14.73
CA ARG A 195 -8.99 -7.81 15.01
C ARG A 195 -10.43 -7.71 15.56
N ILE A 196 -11.31 -8.62 15.16
CA ILE A 196 -12.66 -8.69 15.73
C ILE A 196 -12.60 -9.18 17.17
N LEU A 197 -11.77 -10.18 17.46
CA LEU A 197 -11.58 -10.67 18.82
C LEU A 197 -11.02 -9.59 19.76
N THR A 198 -10.12 -8.72 19.29
CA THR A 198 -9.59 -7.62 20.13
C THR A 198 -10.65 -6.60 20.53
N SER A 199 -11.80 -6.58 19.84
CA SER A 199 -12.94 -5.72 20.19
C SER A 199 -13.90 -6.35 21.20
N GLN A 200 -13.74 -7.64 21.52
CA GLN A 200 -14.55 -8.36 22.49
C GLN A 200 -13.96 -8.21 23.90
N LYS A 201 -14.83 -8.08 24.91
CA LYS A 201 -14.39 -7.80 26.30
C LYS A 201 -13.76 -9.01 27.00
N ASP A 202 -14.25 -10.22 26.73
CA ASP A 202 -13.86 -11.45 27.43
C ASP A 202 -13.66 -12.60 26.42
N VAL A 203 -12.51 -12.62 25.75
CA VAL A 203 -12.17 -13.70 24.79
C VAL A 203 -11.61 -14.91 25.53
N THR A 204 -12.24 -16.06 25.37
CA THR A 204 -11.80 -17.35 25.92
C THR A 204 -10.89 -18.12 24.95
N ASP A 205 -10.10 -19.08 25.47
CA ASP A 205 -9.29 -19.98 24.64
C ASP A 205 -10.14 -20.78 23.63
N LEU A 206 -11.37 -21.12 24.00
CA LEU A 206 -12.30 -21.86 23.14
C LEU A 206 -12.76 -20.99 21.96
N GLU A 207 -13.13 -19.74 22.21
CA GLU A 207 -13.53 -18.79 21.16
C GLU A 207 -12.37 -18.50 20.22
N PHE A 208 -11.17 -18.27 20.77
CA PHE A 208 -9.95 -18.06 19.99
C PHE A 208 -9.67 -19.25 19.07
N LYS A 209 -9.72 -20.49 19.59
CA LYS A 209 -9.53 -21.71 18.79
C LYS A 209 -10.66 -21.94 17.78
N SER A 210 -11.90 -21.64 18.14
CA SER A 210 -13.04 -21.81 17.22
C SER A 210 -12.94 -20.92 15.98
N ILE A 211 -12.34 -19.73 16.12
CA ILE A 211 -12.13 -18.83 14.98
C ILE A 211 -11.02 -19.35 14.07
N LEU A 212 -9.89 -19.82 14.64
CA LEU A 212 -8.80 -20.39 13.85
C LEU A 212 -9.26 -21.63 13.07
N GLY A 213 -10.08 -22.49 13.69
CA GLY A 213 -10.70 -23.66 13.08
C GLY A 213 -12.04 -23.39 12.39
N GLY A 214 -12.41 -22.14 12.14
CA GLY A 214 -13.70 -21.78 11.55
C GLY A 214 -13.86 -22.34 10.14
N ASN A 215 -14.95 -23.08 9.91
CA ASN A 215 -15.29 -23.68 8.61
C ASN A 215 -16.79 -23.61 8.28
N GLU A 216 -17.49 -22.65 8.89
CA GLU A 216 -18.93 -22.44 8.71
C GLU A 216 -19.23 -21.47 7.55
N GLY A 217 -20.44 -20.91 7.49
CA GLY A 217 -20.84 -19.92 6.47
C GLY A 217 -20.11 -18.58 6.62
N PHE A 218 -20.49 -17.59 5.79
CA PHE A 218 -19.92 -16.23 5.88
C PHE A 218 -20.49 -15.44 7.05
N VAL A 219 -19.68 -14.54 7.63
CA VAL A 219 -20.12 -13.69 8.74
C VAL A 219 -20.56 -12.33 8.22
N TRP A 220 -21.88 -12.16 8.14
CA TRP A 220 -22.48 -10.91 7.69
C TRP A 220 -22.55 -9.84 8.80
N LYS A 221 -22.58 -10.25 10.07
CA LYS A 221 -22.60 -9.31 11.21
C LYS A 221 -21.20 -8.75 11.48
N SER A 222 -20.73 -7.82 10.65
CA SER A 222 -19.54 -7.04 10.97
C SER A 222 -19.96 -5.87 11.86
N ASN A 223 -19.38 -5.76 13.06
CA ASN A 223 -19.47 -4.52 13.82
C ASN A 223 -18.95 -3.41 12.90
N GLN A 224 -19.83 -2.47 12.52
CA GLN A 224 -19.55 -1.32 11.67
C GLN A 224 -18.56 -0.31 12.32
N LEU A 225 -17.62 -0.77 13.14
CA LEU A 225 -16.34 -0.10 13.17
C LEU A 225 -15.81 -0.23 11.75
N ARG A 226 -15.84 0.87 10.99
CA ARG A 226 -14.91 1.06 9.89
C ARG A 226 -13.55 0.82 10.50
N LEU A 227 -13.08 -0.43 10.41
CA LEU A 227 -11.77 -0.87 10.84
C LEU A 227 -10.83 -0.23 9.83
N THR A 228 -10.66 1.08 9.96
CA THR A 228 -9.70 1.91 9.25
C THR A 228 -8.40 1.15 9.29
N LEU A 229 -7.69 1.10 8.16
CA LEU A 229 -6.28 0.70 8.11
C LEU A 229 -5.65 1.29 9.36
N LEU A 230 -5.21 0.44 10.30
CA LEU A 230 -4.60 0.94 11.52
C LEU A 230 -3.44 1.79 11.01
N PRO A 231 -3.45 3.12 11.21
CA PRO A 231 -2.22 3.86 11.07
C PRO A 231 -1.45 3.40 12.31
N ILE A 232 -0.71 2.30 12.17
CA ILE A 232 0.29 1.90 13.15
C ILE A 232 1.37 2.96 12.99
N ASN A 233 1.13 4.08 13.66
CA ASN A 233 2.12 5.06 14.03
C ASN A 233 2.22 4.99 15.57
N MET A 234 3.32 5.50 16.13
CA MET A 234 3.56 5.49 17.59
C MET A 234 2.43 6.11 18.45
N MET A 235 1.44 6.80 17.86
CA MET A 235 0.37 7.48 18.57
C MET A 235 -0.96 6.71 18.63
N VAL A 236 -1.16 5.65 17.83
CA VAL A 236 -2.40 4.85 17.87
C VAL A 236 -2.15 3.56 18.64
N GLN A 237 -2.80 3.41 19.79
CA GLN A 237 -2.79 2.15 20.53
C GLN A 237 -3.42 1.04 19.68
N VAL A 238 -2.60 0.09 19.26
CA VAL A 238 -3.08 -1.13 18.60
C VAL A 238 -3.96 -1.91 19.59
N PRO A 239 -5.20 -2.29 19.23
CA PRO A 239 -6.05 -3.06 20.11
C PRO A 239 -5.44 -4.45 20.35
N ARG A 240 -5.41 -4.90 21.61
CA ARG A 240 -4.72 -6.14 22.01
C ARG A 240 -5.68 -7.17 22.58
N LEU A 241 -5.41 -8.45 22.30
CA LEU A 241 -6.10 -9.56 22.96
C LEU A 241 -5.72 -9.67 24.44
N PRO A 242 -6.57 -10.29 25.27
CA PRO A 242 -6.23 -10.62 26.65
C PRO A 242 -4.93 -11.45 26.74
N PRO A 243 -4.04 -11.14 27.70
CA PRO A 243 -2.85 -11.94 27.93
C PRO A 243 -3.23 -13.33 28.48
N GLY A 244 -2.48 -14.36 28.08
CA GLY A 244 -2.63 -15.73 28.62
C GLY A 244 -3.35 -16.73 27.72
N LEU A 245 -3.81 -16.31 26.53
CA LEU A 245 -4.38 -17.21 25.52
C LEU A 245 -3.35 -18.25 25.02
N ASP A 246 -3.82 -19.46 24.72
CA ASP A 246 -3.00 -20.52 24.12
C ASP A 246 -2.74 -20.25 22.62
N CYS A 247 -1.69 -19.49 22.32
CA CYS A 247 -1.33 -19.09 20.95
C CYS A 247 -0.48 -20.12 20.17
N LYS A 248 -0.39 -21.39 20.59
CA LYS A 248 0.49 -22.39 19.93
C LYS A 248 0.17 -22.60 18.45
N GLU A 249 -1.11 -22.76 18.14
CA GLU A 249 -1.58 -22.98 16.76
C GLU A 249 -1.31 -21.76 15.89
N LEU A 250 -1.69 -20.57 16.36
CA LEU A 250 -1.41 -19.31 15.66
C LEU A 250 0.09 -19.13 15.44
N LYS A 251 0.94 -19.42 16.43
CA LYS A 251 2.40 -19.37 16.28
C LYS A 251 2.88 -20.29 15.17
N SER A 252 2.35 -21.51 15.07
CA SER A 252 2.67 -22.45 14.00
C SER A 252 2.27 -21.92 12.62
N ILE A 253 1.06 -21.34 12.51
CA ILE A 253 0.56 -20.72 11.28
C ILE A 253 1.48 -19.56 10.86
N MET A 254 1.80 -18.66 11.80
CA MET A 254 2.68 -17.52 11.55
C MET A 254 4.07 -17.96 11.09
N SER A 255 4.64 -18.99 11.72
CA SER A 255 5.94 -19.55 11.30
C SER A 255 5.89 -20.11 9.87
N SER A 256 4.85 -20.87 9.50
CA SER A 256 4.68 -21.37 8.12
C SER A 256 4.53 -20.23 7.11
N LEU A 257 3.72 -19.20 7.40
CA LEU A 257 3.57 -18.04 6.52
C LEU A 257 4.89 -17.28 6.33
N LEU A 258 5.66 -17.10 7.40
CA LEU A 258 6.98 -16.47 7.33
C LEU A 258 7.97 -17.32 6.54
N GLU A 259 7.99 -18.63 6.76
CA GLU A 259 8.82 -19.55 5.99
C GLU A 259 8.51 -19.49 4.50
N GLU A 260 7.25 -19.44 4.10
CA GLU A 260 6.87 -19.39 2.68
C GLU A 260 7.01 -17.99 2.06
N SER A 261 7.18 -16.94 2.87
CA SER A 261 7.14 -15.53 2.42
C SER A 261 8.17 -15.19 1.33
N TYR A 262 9.34 -15.85 1.32
CA TYR A 262 10.40 -15.60 0.34
C TYR A 262 10.11 -16.18 -1.06
N LEU A 263 9.09 -17.03 -1.20
CA LEU A 263 8.66 -17.59 -2.49
C LEU A 263 7.75 -16.61 -3.26
N GLN A 264 7.33 -15.52 -2.62
CA GLN A 264 6.41 -14.54 -3.20
C GLN A 264 7.17 -13.44 -3.94
N THR A 265 6.44 -12.69 -4.76
CA THR A 265 6.96 -11.44 -5.34
C THR A 265 7.26 -10.42 -4.23
N PRO A 266 8.23 -9.50 -4.40
CA PRO A 266 8.58 -8.52 -3.35
C PRO A 266 7.39 -7.69 -2.85
N ILE A 267 6.46 -7.34 -3.74
CA ILE A 267 5.25 -6.59 -3.41
C ILE A 267 4.31 -7.44 -2.53
N SER A 268 4.07 -8.70 -2.91
CA SER A 268 3.24 -9.62 -2.14
C SER A 268 3.87 -9.95 -0.79
N GLN A 269 5.19 -10.19 -0.76
CA GLN A 269 5.92 -10.42 0.48
C GLN A 269 5.87 -9.19 1.41
N SER A 270 6.03 -7.98 0.88
CA SER A 270 5.89 -6.74 1.67
C SER A 270 4.49 -6.60 2.28
N ALA A 271 3.45 -6.86 1.48
CA ALA A 271 2.07 -6.83 1.94
C ALA A 271 1.81 -7.90 3.00
N LEU A 272 2.27 -9.14 2.78
CA LEU A 272 2.19 -10.23 3.77
C LEU A 272 2.87 -9.82 5.09
N LEU A 273 4.11 -9.33 5.05
CA LEU A 273 4.85 -8.91 6.23
C LEU A 273 4.09 -7.84 7.01
N ARG A 274 3.53 -6.84 6.32
CA ARG A 274 2.71 -5.80 6.96
C ARG A 274 1.53 -6.40 7.73
N GLU A 275 0.77 -7.31 7.11
CA GLU A 275 -0.38 -7.97 7.74
C GLU A 275 0.04 -8.81 8.97
N LEU A 276 1.16 -9.54 8.85
CA LEU A 276 1.71 -10.34 9.95
C LEU A 276 2.18 -9.46 11.12
N VAL A 277 2.73 -8.27 10.83
CA VAL A 277 3.12 -7.29 11.86
C VAL A 277 1.90 -6.83 12.65
N GLU A 278 0.77 -6.54 11.99
CA GLU A 278 -0.48 -6.18 12.68
C GLU A 278 -0.95 -7.33 13.58
N ILE A 279 -0.90 -8.57 13.10
CA ILE A 279 -1.27 -9.76 13.90
C ILE A 279 -0.39 -9.86 15.16
N VAL A 280 0.93 -9.77 15.03
CA VAL A 280 1.84 -9.85 16.19
C VAL A 280 1.64 -8.68 17.15
N ALA A 281 1.35 -7.48 16.65
CA ALA A 281 1.04 -6.32 17.49
C ALA A 281 -0.27 -6.46 18.27
N MET A 282 -1.27 -7.16 17.70
CA MET A 282 -2.58 -7.42 18.34
C MET A 282 -2.55 -8.59 19.33
N VAL A 283 -1.60 -9.53 19.23
CA VAL A 283 -1.59 -10.78 20.03
C VAL A 283 -0.38 -10.80 20.97
N PRO A 284 -0.53 -10.45 22.27
CA PRO A 284 0.59 -10.40 23.22
C PRO A 284 1.34 -11.72 23.41
N GLY A 285 0.70 -12.87 23.12
CA GLY A 285 1.32 -14.20 23.19
C GLY A 285 2.33 -14.48 22.07
N LEU A 286 2.39 -13.63 21.03
CA LEU A 286 3.35 -13.73 19.94
C LEU A 286 4.53 -12.76 20.18
N SER A 287 5.75 -13.28 20.12
CA SER A 287 6.94 -12.44 20.21
C SER A 287 7.33 -11.88 18.83
N PRO A 288 7.69 -10.59 18.73
CA PRO A 288 8.26 -10.01 17.52
C PRO A 288 9.49 -10.78 16.99
N THR A 289 10.18 -11.53 17.85
CA THR A 289 11.36 -12.32 17.44
C THR A 289 11.04 -13.38 16.38
N LEU A 290 9.76 -13.71 16.14
CA LEU A 290 9.33 -14.54 15.02
C LEU A 290 9.85 -14.03 13.67
N PHE A 291 10.02 -12.71 13.51
CA PHE A 291 10.53 -12.10 12.28
C PHE A 291 12.05 -12.18 12.11
N LYS A 292 12.83 -12.56 13.14
CA LYS A 292 14.30 -12.49 13.10
C LYS A 292 14.92 -13.25 11.93
N SER A 293 14.40 -14.44 11.61
CA SER A 293 14.90 -15.24 10.48
C SER A 293 14.68 -14.56 9.13
N GLN A 294 13.55 -13.87 8.96
CA GLN A 294 13.27 -13.09 7.75
C GLN A 294 14.04 -11.78 7.72
N LEU A 295 14.23 -11.13 8.87
CA LEU A 295 14.96 -9.87 8.98
C LEU A 295 16.39 -9.98 8.43
N LEU A 296 17.08 -11.08 8.72
CA LEU A 296 18.42 -11.37 8.18
C LEU A 296 18.45 -11.36 6.63
N ARG A 297 17.37 -11.82 5.98
CA ARG A 297 17.25 -11.80 4.52
C ARG A 297 16.89 -10.40 4.02
N LEU A 298 15.99 -9.72 4.72
CA LEU A 298 15.53 -8.38 4.37
C LEU A 298 16.64 -7.33 4.48
N PHE A 299 17.59 -7.48 5.40
CA PHE A 299 18.78 -6.62 5.47
C PHE A 299 19.60 -6.60 4.18
N GLY A 300 19.49 -7.63 3.34
CA GLY A 300 20.14 -7.71 2.03
C GLY A 300 19.35 -7.10 0.88
N THR A 301 18.08 -6.69 1.06
CA THR A 301 17.17 -6.37 -0.04
C THR A 301 17.43 -5.01 -0.69
N ALA A 302 17.45 -4.98 -2.03
CA ALA A 302 17.45 -3.74 -2.81
C ALA A 302 16.04 -3.30 -3.22
N ASP A 303 15.02 -4.10 -2.90
CA ASP A 303 13.63 -3.80 -3.23
C ASP A 303 13.05 -2.78 -2.25
N VAL A 304 12.48 -1.70 -2.80
CA VAL A 304 11.91 -0.57 -2.03
C VAL A 304 10.75 -1.05 -1.14
N SER A 305 9.90 -1.94 -1.64
CA SER A 305 8.71 -2.42 -0.93
C SER A 305 9.12 -3.23 0.30
N LEU A 306 10.17 -4.04 0.18
CA LEU A 306 10.71 -4.84 1.28
C LEU A 306 11.51 -3.99 2.28
N MET A 307 12.23 -2.96 1.82
CA MET A 307 12.83 -1.98 2.71
C MET A 307 11.76 -1.28 3.55
N HIS A 308 10.69 -0.82 2.91
CA HIS A 308 9.59 -0.14 3.59
C HIS A 308 8.92 -1.06 4.64
N ALA A 309 8.70 -2.34 4.33
CA ALA A 309 8.20 -3.30 5.31
C ALA A 309 9.16 -3.50 6.50
N THR A 310 10.48 -3.41 6.26
CA THR A 310 11.50 -3.49 7.32
C THR A 310 11.46 -2.28 8.25
N LEU A 311 11.32 -1.08 7.69
CA LEU A 311 11.15 0.15 8.46
C LEU A 311 9.83 0.16 9.24
N PHE A 312 8.77 -0.37 8.64
CA PHE A 312 7.49 -0.56 9.33
C PHE A 312 7.59 -1.52 10.53
N MET A 313 8.32 -2.63 10.37
CA MET A 313 8.64 -3.52 11.50
C MET A 313 9.44 -2.81 12.59
N LYS A 314 10.36 -1.92 12.20
CA LYS A 314 11.17 -1.13 13.14
C LYS A 314 10.31 -0.16 13.94
N ASP A 315 9.45 0.59 13.26
CA ASP A 315 8.51 1.52 13.90
C ASP A 315 7.57 0.78 14.87
N THR A 316 7.09 -0.40 14.48
CA THR A 316 6.13 -1.16 15.29
C THR A 316 6.77 -1.83 16.51
N PHE A 317 7.95 -2.43 16.37
CA PHE A 317 8.52 -3.31 17.42
C PHE A 317 9.77 -2.79 18.10
N THR A 318 10.42 -1.75 17.55
CA THR A 318 11.55 -1.06 18.18
C THR A 318 12.60 -2.04 18.75
N ASP A 319 12.98 -1.89 20.02
CA ASP A 319 13.96 -2.72 20.74
C ASP A 319 13.53 -4.18 20.91
N SER A 320 12.24 -4.50 20.70
CA SER A 320 11.73 -5.88 20.83
C SER A 320 12.17 -6.77 19.67
N LEU A 321 12.54 -6.17 18.54
CA LEU A 321 12.98 -6.88 17.34
C LEU A 321 14.38 -6.44 16.88
N PHE A 322 14.70 -5.16 16.97
CA PHE A 322 15.94 -4.57 16.45
C PHE A 322 16.92 -4.24 17.58
N SER A 323 18.18 -4.59 17.40
CA SER A 323 19.27 -4.11 18.25
C SER A 323 19.84 -2.78 17.72
N ALA A 324 20.65 -2.09 18.54
CA ALA A 324 21.37 -0.89 18.10
C ALA A 324 22.32 -1.16 16.91
N GLU A 325 22.87 -2.38 16.80
CA GLU A 325 23.70 -2.78 15.65
C GLU A 325 22.86 -2.89 14.37
N ASP A 326 21.66 -3.45 14.49
CA ASP A 326 20.70 -3.58 13.38
C ASP A 326 20.24 -2.21 12.88
N GLU A 327 19.98 -1.27 13.79
CA GLU A 327 19.61 0.12 13.46
C GLU A 327 20.72 0.83 12.68
N ASN A 328 21.96 0.76 13.19
CA ASN A 328 23.11 1.36 12.53
C ASN A 328 23.35 0.73 11.15
N PHE A 329 23.19 -0.60 11.02
CA PHE A 329 23.27 -1.28 9.75
C PHE A 329 22.20 -0.81 8.77
N LEU A 330 20.94 -0.72 9.22
CA LEU A 330 19.81 -0.28 8.41
C LEU A 330 20.00 1.16 7.92
N LEU A 331 20.43 2.06 8.80
CA LEU A 331 20.74 3.46 8.46
C LEU A 331 21.88 3.57 7.44
N LYS A 332 22.99 2.87 7.64
CA LYS A 332 24.10 2.82 6.66
C LYS A 332 23.62 2.35 5.30
N ARG A 333 22.72 1.36 5.28
CA ARG A 333 22.14 0.84 4.04
C ARG A 333 21.25 1.87 3.36
N LEU A 334 20.36 2.57 4.09
CA LEU A 334 19.54 3.64 3.53
C LEU A 334 20.41 4.73 2.90
N VAL A 335 21.45 5.18 3.60
CA VAL A 335 22.39 6.21 3.13
C VAL A 335 23.11 5.77 1.87
N GLY A 336 23.66 4.55 1.85
CA GLY A 336 24.33 4.01 0.66
C GLY A 336 23.38 3.85 -0.53
N THR A 337 22.13 3.48 -0.27
CA THR A 337 21.11 3.26 -1.31
C THR A 337 20.60 4.59 -1.88
N ALA A 338 20.45 5.63 -1.06
CA ALA A 338 20.08 6.98 -1.49
C ALA A 338 21.07 7.61 -2.50
N GLN A 339 22.27 7.03 -2.65
CA GLN A 339 23.28 7.45 -3.60
C GLN A 339 23.47 6.52 -4.78
N HIS A 340 22.79 5.38 -4.79
CA HIS A 340 23.05 4.35 -5.77
C HIS A 340 22.79 4.87 -7.20
N PRO A 341 23.78 4.85 -8.10
CA PRO A 341 23.69 5.54 -9.38
C PRO A 341 22.63 4.95 -10.30
N LEU A 342 22.32 3.65 -10.16
CA LEU A 342 21.30 2.97 -10.98
C LEU A 342 19.86 3.21 -10.52
N LEU A 343 19.65 3.84 -9.36
CA LEU A 343 18.31 4.12 -8.87
C LEU A 343 17.75 5.39 -9.50
N ARG A 344 16.43 5.38 -9.71
CA ARG A 344 15.68 6.53 -10.22
C ARG A 344 15.51 7.59 -9.13
N VAL A 345 15.19 8.82 -9.56
CA VAL A 345 14.96 9.96 -8.66
C VAL A 345 13.92 9.65 -7.57
N PRO A 346 12.73 9.07 -7.86
CA PRO A 346 11.74 8.78 -6.82
C PRO A 346 12.24 7.82 -5.74
N GLU A 347 13.03 6.81 -6.15
CA GLU A 347 13.59 5.82 -5.22
C GLU A 347 14.62 6.47 -4.30
N LYS A 348 15.50 7.32 -4.85
CA LYS A 348 16.47 8.09 -4.06
C LYS A 348 15.79 9.01 -3.05
N LEU A 349 14.75 9.72 -3.48
CA LEU A 349 13.97 10.60 -2.60
C LEU A 349 13.28 9.82 -1.47
N PHE A 350 12.70 8.65 -1.79
CA PHE A 350 12.14 7.75 -0.78
C PHE A 350 13.17 7.38 0.29
N TYR A 351 14.39 6.98 -0.11
CA TYR A 351 15.43 6.65 0.87
C TYR A 351 15.88 7.86 1.70
N MET A 352 15.92 9.05 1.11
CA MET A 352 16.19 10.28 1.85
C MET A 352 15.10 10.58 2.90
N GLU A 353 13.84 10.41 2.54
CA GLU A 353 12.70 10.57 3.45
C GLU A 353 12.75 9.55 4.60
N CYS A 354 13.14 8.30 4.32
CA CYS A 354 13.35 7.27 5.33
C CYS A 354 14.50 7.60 6.31
N ILE A 355 15.53 8.31 5.85
CA ILE A 355 16.63 8.75 6.72
C ILE A 355 16.17 9.89 7.62
N LEU A 356 15.43 10.86 7.08
CA LEU A 356 14.89 12.01 7.82
C LEU A 356 13.90 11.58 8.91
N HIS A 357 13.10 10.55 8.65
CA HIS A 357 12.07 10.06 9.55
C HIS A 357 12.38 8.67 10.10
N PHE A 358 13.67 8.36 10.30
CA PHE A 358 14.06 7.05 10.78
C PHE A 358 13.41 6.76 12.16
N PRO A 359 12.69 5.64 12.31
CA PRO A 359 11.95 5.34 13.55
C PRO A 359 12.90 4.95 14.68
N GLU A 360 13.32 5.92 15.48
CA GLU A 360 14.16 5.74 16.68
C GLU A 360 13.34 5.41 17.92
N ASN A 361 13.97 4.77 18.92
CA ASN A 361 13.28 4.35 20.15
C ASN A 361 13.07 5.50 21.15
N ARG A 362 13.19 6.77 20.70
CA ARG A 362 13.17 7.94 21.57
C ARG A 362 11.75 8.53 21.67
N PRO A 363 11.31 9.00 22.85
CA PRO A 363 10.11 9.83 22.92
C PRO A 363 10.35 11.09 22.10
N ILE A 364 9.59 11.24 21.02
CA ILE A 364 9.48 12.48 20.25
C ILE A 364 9.24 13.59 21.28
N SER A 365 10.14 14.55 21.37
CA SER A 365 9.93 15.72 22.22
C SER A 365 8.53 16.27 21.94
N SER A 366 7.77 16.57 22.98
CA SER A 366 6.39 17.06 22.91
C SER A 366 6.23 18.42 22.21
N SER A 367 7.29 18.98 21.64
CA SER A 367 7.26 20.06 20.65
C SER A 367 7.25 19.42 19.27
N GLY A 368 6.17 19.54 18.50
CA GLY A 368 6.03 18.98 17.15
C GLY A 368 6.95 19.62 16.10
N GLU A 369 8.23 19.80 16.42
CA GLU A 369 9.30 20.21 15.53
C GLU A 369 9.94 18.93 14.97
N GLU A 370 10.09 18.87 13.64
CA GLU A 370 10.81 17.80 12.93
C GLU A 370 12.29 17.83 13.36
N SER A 371 12.64 17.08 14.41
CA SER A 371 14.04 16.92 14.85
C SER A 371 14.71 15.79 14.07
N LEU A 372 15.99 15.97 13.72
CA LEU A 372 16.76 14.94 13.05
C LEU A 372 16.88 13.68 13.93
N PRO A 373 16.84 12.46 13.37
CA PRO A 373 17.10 11.26 14.15
C PRO A 373 18.55 11.28 14.69
N VAL A 374 18.72 10.99 15.98
CA VAL A 374 19.99 11.07 16.73
C VAL A 374 21.10 10.23 16.09
N LEU A 375 20.76 9.10 15.50
CA LEU A 375 21.69 8.19 14.85
C LEU A 375 22.22 8.74 13.52
N VAL A 376 21.58 9.78 12.96
CA VAL A 376 21.99 10.43 11.72
C VAL A 376 23.09 11.46 12.01
N THR A 377 24.31 10.96 12.13
CA THR A 377 25.50 11.76 12.43
C THR A 377 26.16 12.33 11.16
N PRO A 378 26.98 13.40 11.28
CA PRO A 378 27.79 13.92 10.17
C PRO A 378 28.56 12.82 9.45
N ARG A 379 29.24 11.94 10.20
CA ARG A 379 30.04 10.84 9.65
C ARG A 379 29.24 9.86 8.82
N LEU A 380 28.01 9.58 9.23
CA LEU A 380 27.11 8.72 8.47
C LEU A 380 26.67 9.44 7.18
N ALA A 381 26.34 10.72 7.26
CA ALA A 381 25.83 11.51 6.16
C ALA A 381 26.91 12.01 5.16
N VAL A 382 28.21 11.83 5.44
CA VAL A 382 29.32 12.28 4.58
C VAL A 382 29.18 11.85 3.12
N SER A 383 28.59 10.70 2.83
CA SER A 383 28.46 10.26 1.44
C SER A 383 27.32 11.00 0.70
N LEU A 384 26.41 11.67 1.42
CA LEU A 384 25.26 12.40 0.88
C LEU A 384 25.56 13.83 0.46
N HIS A 385 26.82 14.28 0.54
CA HIS A 385 27.20 15.63 0.12
C HIS A 385 26.69 15.95 -1.31
N PRO A 386 25.95 17.06 -1.49
CA PRO A 386 25.37 17.41 -2.78
C PRO A 386 26.49 17.73 -3.78
N THR A 387 26.31 17.25 -5.01
CA THR A 387 27.19 17.58 -6.13
C THR A 387 26.38 18.21 -7.25
N VAL A 388 27.04 19.01 -8.09
CA VAL A 388 26.40 19.66 -9.25
C VAL A 388 25.87 18.66 -10.30
N PHE A 389 26.22 17.38 -10.17
CA PHE A 389 25.74 16.29 -11.03
C PHE A 389 24.47 15.60 -10.49
N ASN A 390 24.02 15.98 -9.29
CA ASN A 390 22.75 15.47 -8.77
C ASN A 390 21.59 16.16 -9.48
N ASP A 391 20.48 15.42 -9.66
CA ASP A 391 19.24 16.04 -10.12
C ASP A 391 18.74 17.04 -9.07
N SER A 392 17.95 18.03 -9.52
CA SER A 392 17.46 19.12 -8.69
C SER A 392 16.82 18.63 -7.39
N ALA A 393 15.94 17.63 -7.48
CA ALA A 393 15.17 17.16 -6.32
C ALA A 393 16.06 16.44 -5.30
N THR A 394 16.93 15.51 -5.73
CA THR A 394 17.81 14.80 -4.80
C THR A 394 18.86 15.72 -4.19
N MET A 395 19.37 16.69 -4.95
CA MET A 395 20.31 17.69 -4.45
C MET A 395 19.70 18.52 -3.32
N LEU A 396 18.51 19.08 -3.54
CA LEU A 396 17.82 19.90 -2.54
C LEU A 396 17.48 19.10 -1.28
N CYS A 397 17.06 17.84 -1.44
CA CYS A 397 16.75 16.96 -0.32
C CYS A 397 18.01 16.64 0.51
N ARG A 398 19.14 16.36 -0.14
CA ARG A 398 20.44 16.13 0.52
C ARG A 398 20.95 17.37 1.22
N LEU A 399 20.84 18.53 0.58
CA LEU A 399 21.20 19.81 1.18
C LEU A 399 20.40 20.05 2.46
N ASN A 400 19.07 19.87 2.42
CA ASN A 400 18.23 20.06 3.60
C ASN A 400 18.62 19.11 4.74
N LEU A 401 18.82 17.82 4.45
CA LEU A 401 19.28 16.84 5.44
C LEU A 401 20.61 17.27 6.07
N LEU A 402 21.59 17.66 5.25
CA LEU A 402 22.91 18.05 5.76
C LEU A 402 22.90 19.36 6.54
N CYS A 403 22.03 20.31 6.20
CA CYS A 403 21.81 21.49 7.03
C CYS A 403 21.39 21.07 8.45
N LEU A 404 20.39 20.19 8.57
CA LEU A 404 19.95 19.65 9.87
C LEU A 404 21.07 18.91 10.60
N VAL A 405 21.81 18.05 9.89
CA VAL A 405 22.92 17.27 10.45
C VAL A 405 24.02 18.18 11.03
N HIS A 406 24.37 19.26 10.33
CA HIS A 406 25.41 20.17 10.79
C HIS A 406 24.94 21.18 11.82
N LEU A 407 23.63 21.48 11.89
CA LEU A 407 23.04 22.25 12.98
C LEU A 407 23.15 21.50 14.33
N GLU A 408 22.99 20.18 14.32
CA GLU A 408 23.04 19.34 15.53
C GLU A 408 24.45 18.77 15.84
N ALA A 409 25.46 19.08 15.02
CA ALA A 409 26.82 18.54 15.15
C ALA A 409 27.70 19.29 16.17
N ASP A 410 28.74 18.62 16.68
CA ASP A 410 29.78 19.25 17.48
C ASP A 410 30.52 20.34 16.68
N GLU A 411 30.88 21.46 17.33
CA GLU A 411 31.42 22.70 16.71
C GLU A 411 32.46 22.44 15.59
N GLY A 412 33.43 21.55 15.83
CA GLY A 412 34.50 21.27 14.86
C GLY A 412 34.10 20.42 13.64
N GLU A 413 33.08 19.56 13.74
CA GLU A 413 32.52 18.82 12.60
C GLU A 413 31.45 19.66 11.88
N ALA A 414 30.73 20.52 12.62
CA ALA A 414 29.76 21.48 12.09
C ALA A 414 30.42 22.50 11.14
N ASP A 415 31.49 23.18 11.57
CA ASP A 415 32.13 24.25 10.79
C ASP A 415 32.61 23.80 9.41
N LYS A 416 33.17 22.58 9.33
CA LYS A 416 33.65 22.00 8.06
C LYS A 416 32.49 21.67 7.12
N GLY A 417 31.41 21.13 7.66
CA GLY A 417 30.21 20.82 6.90
C GLY A 417 29.52 22.07 6.36
N ILE A 418 29.32 23.07 7.24
CA ILE A 418 28.73 24.36 6.87
C ILE A 418 29.56 25.04 5.78
N SER A 419 30.89 25.03 5.91
CA SER A 419 31.80 25.57 4.88
C SER A 419 31.62 24.88 3.53
N TYR A 420 31.51 23.54 3.51
CA TYR A 420 31.26 22.80 2.27
C TYR A 420 29.90 23.14 1.64
N LEU A 421 28.84 23.20 2.44
CA LEU A 421 27.51 23.55 1.96
C LEU A 421 27.47 24.97 1.37
N PHE A 422 28.17 25.90 2.02
CA PHE A 422 28.33 27.26 1.52
C PHE A 422 29.09 27.32 0.19
N GLU A 423 30.23 26.63 0.09
CA GLU A 423 30.99 26.51 -1.17
C GLU A 423 30.16 25.91 -2.30
N HIS A 424 29.32 24.92 -1.99
CA HIS A 424 28.40 24.32 -2.95
C HIS A 424 27.38 25.35 -3.48
N ILE A 425 26.78 26.17 -2.61
CA ILE A 425 25.86 27.24 -3.01
C ILE A 425 26.56 28.27 -3.90
N MET A 426 27.77 28.68 -3.53
CA MET A 426 28.55 29.61 -4.35
C MET A 426 28.90 29.01 -5.73
N ALA A 427 29.17 27.71 -5.81
CA ALA A 427 29.36 27.01 -7.07
C ALA A 427 28.08 27.02 -7.92
N LEU A 428 26.91 26.81 -7.32
CA LEU A 428 25.61 26.88 -8.00
C LEU A 428 25.32 28.28 -8.55
N LEU A 429 25.60 29.35 -7.77
CA LEU A 429 25.45 30.74 -8.23
C LEU A 429 26.40 31.04 -9.39
N LYS A 430 27.65 30.57 -9.34
CA LYS A 430 28.60 30.73 -10.45
C LYS A 430 28.14 30.03 -11.74
N ILE A 431 27.37 28.95 -11.66
CA ILE A 431 26.79 28.31 -12.85
C ILE A 431 25.71 29.20 -13.47
N ILE A 432 24.92 29.92 -12.66
CA ILE A 432 23.91 30.88 -13.16
C ILE A 432 24.60 31.99 -13.96
N ASP A 433 25.70 32.53 -13.45
CA ASP A 433 26.49 33.60 -14.11
C ASP A 433 26.97 33.20 -15.51
N ASN A 434 27.07 31.90 -15.81
CA ASN A 434 27.57 31.35 -17.07
C ASN A 434 26.46 30.78 -17.98
N ASP A 435 25.30 31.45 -18.02
CA ASP A 435 24.12 31.09 -18.84
C ASP A 435 23.44 29.76 -18.41
N GLY A 436 23.12 29.67 -17.11
CA GLY A 436 22.42 28.53 -16.53
C GLY A 436 20.98 28.36 -17.04
N SER A 437 20.54 27.10 -17.18
CA SER A 437 19.15 26.81 -17.56
C SER A 437 18.16 27.27 -16.47
N ARG A 438 16.89 27.51 -16.86
CA ARG A 438 15.82 27.87 -15.91
C ARG A 438 15.73 26.90 -14.72
N GLU A 439 15.94 25.61 -14.98
CA GLU A 439 15.91 24.58 -13.94
C GLU A 439 17.05 24.79 -12.92
N VAL A 440 18.27 25.06 -13.39
CA VAL A 440 19.42 25.34 -12.52
C VAL A 440 19.17 26.59 -11.70
N VAL A 441 18.66 27.67 -12.31
CA VAL A 441 18.33 28.91 -11.60
C VAL A 441 17.34 28.66 -10.45
N VAL A 442 16.21 27.99 -10.73
CA VAL A 442 15.20 27.66 -9.70
C VAL A 442 15.80 26.79 -8.59
N THR A 443 16.64 25.83 -8.98
CA THR A 443 17.31 24.91 -8.05
C THR A 443 18.27 25.66 -7.13
N SER A 444 19.11 26.54 -7.67
CA SER A 444 20.06 27.34 -6.89
C SER A 444 19.36 28.28 -5.90
N PHE A 445 18.27 28.95 -6.31
CA PHE A 445 17.50 29.80 -5.39
C PHE A 445 16.81 29.00 -4.29
N ARG A 446 16.29 27.79 -4.60
CA ARG A 446 15.74 26.89 -3.56
C ARG A 446 16.83 26.41 -2.61
N ALA A 447 18.01 26.06 -3.13
CA ALA A 447 19.14 25.64 -2.32
C ALA A 447 19.57 26.76 -1.36
N LEU A 448 19.67 27.99 -1.88
CA LEU A 448 19.98 29.15 -1.07
C LEU A 448 18.93 29.39 0.01
N PHE A 449 17.64 29.33 -0.34
CA PHE A 449 16.56 29.49 0.62
C PHE A 449 16.65 28.46 1.75
N ILE A 450 16.85 27.17 1.42
CA ILE A 450 17.03 26.10 2.42
C ILE A 450 18.20 26.41 3.34
N PHE A 451 19.35 26.82 2.80
CA PHE A 451 20.52 27.13 3.60
C PHE A 451 20.29 28.32 4.55
N LEU A 452 19.69 29.40 4.05
CA LEU A 452 19.39 30.58 4.88
C LEU A 452 18.32 30.31 5.94
N MET A 453 17.34 29.44 5.65
CA MET A 453 16.35 29.01 6.65
C MET A 453 17.00 28.40 7.89
N HIS A 454 18.10 27.66 7.71
CA HIS A 454 18.83 26.98 8.78
C HIS A 454 19.94 27.84 9.41
N PHE A 455 20.67 28.62 8.61
CA PHE A 455 21.88 29.33 9.04
C PHE A 455 21.79 30.87 8.99
N SER A 456 20.58 31.44 8.94
CA SER A 456 20.39 32.91 8.93
C SER A 456 21.03 33.64 10.12
N GLY A 457 21.24 32.97 11.25
CA GLY A 457 21.93 33.53 12.41
C GLY A 457 23.45 33.73 12.22
N MET A 458 24.04 33.21 11.14
CA MET A 458 25.46 33.36 10.83
C MET A 458 25.69 34.57 9.92
N GLU A 459 25.83 35.76 10.53
CA GLU A 459 25.90 37.06 9.83
C GLU A 459 26.94 37.06 8.69
N GLU A 460 28.16 36.57 8.93
CA GLU A 460 29.25 36.57 7.92
C GLU A 460 28.91 35.78 6.65
N LEU A 461 28.21 34.65 6.78
CA LEU A 461 27.81 33.84 5.62
C LEU A 461 26.65 34.51 4.88
N SER A 462 25.71 35.11 5.62
CA SER A 462 24.58 35.82 5.03
C SER A 462 25.02 37.06 4.24
N GLU A 463 25.99 37.83 4.75
CA GLU A 463 26.54 39.00 4.07
C GLU A 463 27.22 38.62 2.74
N LYS A 464 28.06 37.57 2.75
CA LYS A 464 28.72 37.08 1.52
C LYS A 464 27.74 36.60 0.45
N VAL A 465 26.60 36.02 0.85
CA VAL A 465 25.53 35.68 -0.09
C VAL A 465 24.91 36.94 -0.67
N ILE A 466 24.56 37.91 0.17
CA ILE A 466 23.91 39.15 -0.25
C ILE A 466 24.79 39.90 -1.25
N ASP A 467 26.07 40.07 -0.93
CA ASP A 467 27.05 40.69 -1.82
C ASP A 467 27.07 40.00 -3.19
N LYS A 468 27.11 38.66 -3.20
CA LYS A 468 27.16 37.86 -4.43
C LYS A 468 25.88 37.89 -5.26
N LEU A 469 24.72 38.18 -4.65
CA LEU A 469 23.44 38.33 -5.36
C LEU A 469 23.21 39.75 -5.87
N CYS A 470 23.87 40.74 -5.27
CA CYS A 470 23.78 42.14 -5.65
C CYS A 470 24.76 42.52 -6.76
N ASP A 471 25.88 41.78 -6.88
CA ASP A 471 26.80 41.80 -8.02
C ASP A 471 26.20 41.13 -9.27
#